data_AF-A0A1V4TIF3-F1
#
_entry.id   AF-A0A1V4TIF3-F1
#
_cell.length_a   1.000
_cell.length_b   1.000
_cell.length_c   1.000
_cell.angle_alpha   90.00
_cell.angle_beta   90.00
_cell.angle_gamma   90.00
#
_symmetry.space_group_name_H-M   'P 1'
#
loop_
_entity.id
_entity.type
_entity.pdbx_description
1 polymer ?
#
loop_
_entity_poly.entity_id
_entity_poly.type
_entity_poly.pdbx_seq_one_letter_code
_entity_poly.pdbx_strand_id
1 'polypeptide(L)'
;MIKTKAILIGTLITLVAVTILELIFGAWGGFTGLFLGGLISLYIMEADLKEGIIQGFIIGVLTGIVFDILLVLVASINGISIGVYLIGGGILTLLVALIVYGILTAIGAAAAIYLKEILKKYEKGDKNVLH
;
A
#
# COMPACT_ATOMS: atom_id res chain seq x y z
N MET A 1 -15.45 -13.15 2.79
CA MET A 1 -14.52 -14.28 2.53
C MET A 1 -13.33 -13.69 1.80
N ILE A 2 -12.13 -13.75 2.37
CA ILE A 2 -10.97 -13.03 1.82
C ILE A 2 -10.69 -13.48 0.37
N LYS A 3 -10.75 -12.55 -0.58
CA LYS A 3 -10.50 -12.82 -2.01
C LYS A 3 -8.98 -12.87 -2.26
N THR A 4 -8.34 -14.01 -2.01
CA THR A 4 -6.87 -14.18 -2.14
C THR A 4 -6.30 -13.71 -3.48
N LYS A 5 -6.99 -14.00 -4.60
CA LYS A 5 -6.57 -13.53 -5.94
C LYS A 5 -6.50 -12.01 -6.02
N ALA A 6 -7.46 -11.33 -5.40
CA ALA A 6 -7.55 -9.89 -5.41
C ALA A 6 -6.40 -9.29 -4.60
N ILE A 7 -6.09 -9.84 -3.42
CA ILE A 7 -4.93 -9.42 -2.61
C ILE A 7 -3.62 -9.57 -3.38
N LEU A 8 -3.42 -10.67 -4.10
CA LEU A 8 -2.21 -10.89 -4.90
C LEU A 8 -2.05 -9.86 -6.01
N ILE A 9 -3.12 -9.58 -6.76
CA ILE A 9 -3.11 -8.56 -7.83
C ILE A 9 -2.87 -7.17 -7.23
N GLY A 10 -3.56 -6.85 -6.12
CA GLY A 10 -3.40 -5.56 -5.43
C GLY A 10 -1.98 -5.36 -4.90
N THR A 11 -1.37 -6.42 -4.36
CA THR A 11 0.04 -6.42 -3.92
C THR A 11 0.97 -6.16 -5.10
N LEU A 12 0.76 -6.82 -6.24
CA LEU A 12 1.58 -6.60 -7.43
C LEU A 12 1.48 -5.17 -7.96
N ILE A 13 0.27 -4.63 -8.07
CA ILE A 13 0.04 -3.24 -8.50
C ILE A 13 0.72 -2.26 -7.54
N THR A 14 0.54 -2.47 -6.23
CA THR A 14 1.12 -1.61 -5.20
C THR A 14 2.64 -1.67 -5.24
N LEU A 15 3.24 -2.85 -5.41
CA LEU A 15 4.68 -3.02 -5.50
C LEU A 15 5.27 -2.30 -6.71
N VAL A 16 4.61 -2.37 -7.87
CA VAL A 16 5.02 -1.62 -9.07
C VAL A 16 4.91 -0.11 -8.83
N ALA A 17 3.80 0.35 -8.26
CA ALA A 17 3.60 1.78 -7.97
C ALA A 17 4.64 2.33 -6.99
N VAL A 18 4.90 1.61 -5.89
CA VAL A 18 5.94 1.93 -4.90
C VAL A 18 7.30 2.02 -5.57
N THR A 19 7.69 1.00 -6.33
CA THR A 19 9.01 0.93 -6.96
C THR A 19 9.22 2.10 -7.94
N ILE A 20 8.24 2.36 -8.82
CA ILE A 20 8.35 3.44 -9.81
C ILE A 20 8.43 4.80 -9.13
N LEU A 21 7.54 5.07 -8.18
CA LEU A 21 7.49 6.39 -7.54
C LEU A 21 8.70 6.61 -6.64
N GLU A 22 9.20 5.57 -5.98
CA GLU A 22 10.42 5.66 -5.20
C GLU A 22 11.64 5.95 -6.06
N LEU A 23 11.76 5.32 -7.24
CA LEU A 23 12.86 5.63 -8.17
C LEU A 23 12.86 7.09 -8.61
N ILE A 24 11.69 7.72 -8.71
CA ILE A 24 11.54 9.11 -9.18
C ILE A 24 11.67 10.12 -8.04
N PHE A 25 11.07 9.83 -6.87
CA PHE A 25 10.90 10.79 -5.78
C PHE A 25 11.58 10.36 -4.47
N GLY A 26 12.37 9.28 -4.47
CA GLY A 26 12.99 8.70 -3.29
C GLY A 26 11.96 8.12 -2.30
N ALA A 27 12.30 8.07 -1.02
CA ALA A 27 11.45 7.45 0.01
C ALA A 27 10.02 8.04 0.07
N TRP A 28 9.84 9.33 -0.19
CA TRP A 28 8.51 9.97 -0.28
C TRP A 28 7.66 9.42 -1.43
N GLY A 29 8.32 9.04 -2.53
CA GLY A 29 7.69 8.32 -3.63
C GLY A 29 7.19 6.95 -3.23
N GLY A 30 7.95 6.20 -2.43
CA GLY A 30 7.53 4.90 -1.90
C GLY A 30 6.27 5.00 -1.04
N PHE A 31 6.21 5.96 -0.12
CA PHE A 31 4.99 6.21 0.70
C PHE A 31 3.79 6.61 -0.16
N THR A 32 4.00 7.47 -1.16
CA THR A 32 2.95 7.87 -2.11
C THR A 32 2.47 6.67 -2.93
N GLY A 33 3.38 5.79 -3.33
CA GLY A 33 3.06 4.57 -4.06
C GLY A 33 2.27 3.55 -3.24
N LEU A 34 2.52 3.43 -1.93
CA LEU A 34 1.70 2.60 -1.03
C LEU A 34 0.27 3.12 -0.97
N PHE A 35 0.10 4.44 -0.79
CA PHE A 35 -1.22 5.07 -0.78
C PHE A 35 -1.94 4.89 -2.12
N LEU A 36 -1.29 5.24 -3.24
CA LEU A 36 -1.89 5.13 -4.58
C LEU A 36 -2.13 3.69 -4.99
N GLY A 37 -1.26 2.75 -4.62
CA GLY A 37 -1.45 1.33 -4.87
C GLY A 37 -2.65 0.77 -4.11
N GLY A 38 -2.83 1.17 -2.84
CA GLY A 38 -4.04 0.86 -2.07
C GLY A 38 -5.30 1.43 -2.72
N LEU A 39 -5.22 2.65 -3.25
CA LEU A 39 -6.33 3.30 -3.95
C LEU A 39 -6.70 2.55 -5.25
N ILE A 40 -5.72 2.32 -6.14
CA ILE A 40 -5.94 1.71 -7.45
C ILE A 40 -6.39 0.25 -7.29
N SER A 41 -5.73 -0.52 -6.44
CA SER A 41 -6.03 -1.95 -6.25
C SER A 41 -7.48 -2.16 -5.83
N LEU A 42 -7.98 -1.37 -4.88
CA LEU A 42 -9.33 -1.57 -4.34
C LEU A 42 -10.43 -0.86 -5.11
N TYR A 43 -10.11 0.18 -5.88
CA TYR A 43 -11.01 0.69 -6.90
C TYR A 43 -11.38 -0.43 -7.90
N ILE A 44 -10.40 -1.25 -8.30
CA ILE A 44 -10.56 -2.37 -9.25
C ILE A 44 -11.28 -3.57 -8.60
N MET A 45 -10.99 -3.87 -7.33
CA MET A 45 -11.45 -5.11 -6.68
C MET A 45 -12.92 -5.10 -6.19
N GLU A 46 -13.61 -3.96 -6.32
CA GLU A 46 -15.02 -3.78 -5.94
C GLU A 46 -15.37 -4.30 -4.53
N ALA A 47 -14.47 -4.10 -3.56
CA ALA A 47 -14.70 -4.54 -2.19
C ALA A 47 -15.61 -3.58 -1.43
N ASP A 48 -16.40 -4.11 -0.49
CA ASP A 48 -17.13 -3.30 0.49
C ASP A 48 -16.17 -2.57 1.44
N LEU A 49 -16.57 -1.44 2.02
CA LEU A 49 -15.70 -0.56 2.83
C LEU A 49 -14.85 -1.31 3.87
N LYS A 50 -15.49 -2.11 4.73
CA LYS A 50 -14.78 -2.86 5.78
C LYS A 50 -13.83 -3.90 5.21
N GLU A 51 -14.26 -4.64 4.19
CA GLU A 51 -13.44 -5.69 3.58
C GLU A 51 -12.27 -5.07 2.81
N GLY A 52 -12.50 -3.97 2.10
CA GLY A 52 -11.49 -3.24 1.36
C GLY A 52 -10.41 -2.64 2.27
N ILE A 53 -10.77 -2.04 3.41
CA ILE A 53 -9.78 -1.54 4.38
C ILE A 53 -8.89 -2.68 4.90
N ILE A 54 -9.48 -3.83 5.25
CA ILE A 54 -8.71 -5.00 5.74
C ILE A 54 -7.80 -5.55 4.62
N GLN A 55 -8.33 -5.69 3.41
CA GLN A 55 -7.56 -6.15 2.26
C GLN A 55 -6.43 -5.16 1.92
N GLY A 56 -6.69 -3.86 1.98
CA GLY A 56 -5.70 -2.81 1.78
C GLY A 56 -4.57 -2.87 2.81
N PHE A 57 -4.91 -3.10 4.08
CA PHE A 57 -3.91 -3.32 5.12
C PHE A 57 -3.01 -4.53 4.82
N ILE A 58 -3.61 -5.67 4.46
CA ILE A 58 -2.87 -6.88 4.10
C ILE A 58 -1.97 -6.64 2.88
N ILE A 59 -2.48 -5.97 1.84
CA ILE A 59 -1.72 -5.58 0.65
C ILE A 59 -0.51 -4.73 1.04
N GLY A 60 -0.70 -3.74 1.92
CA GLY A 60 0.38 -2.87 2.39
C GLY A 60 1.44 -3.62 3.18
N VAL A 61 1.04 -4.53 4.07
CA VAL A 61 1.97 -5.38 4.83
C VAL A 61 2.74 -6.31 3.89
N LEU A 62 2.08 -6.99 2.95
CA LEU A 62 2.74 -7.89 2.01
C LEU A 62 3.72 -7.14 1.10
N THR A 63 3.30 -5.99 0.58
CA THR A 63 4.17 -5.13 -0.23
C THR A 63 5.38 -4.66 0.59
N GLY A 64 5.13 -4.23 1.83
CA GLY A 64 6.15 -3.80 2.79
C GLY A 64 7.19 -4.87 3.08
N ILE A 65 6.77 -6.11 3.31
CA ILE A 65 7.70 -7.24 3.54
C ILE A 65 8.62 -7.42 2.34
N VAL A 66 8.08 -7.45 1.13
CA VAL A 66 8.89 -7.63 -0.08
C VAL A 66 9.83 -6.44 -0.26
N PHE A 67 9.34 -5.23 -0.01
CA PHE A 67 10.10 -4.00 -0.15
C PHE A 67 11.26 -3.92 0.85
N ASP A 68 11.02 -4.24 2.12
CA ASP A 68 12.05 -4.29 3.16
C ASP A 68 13.12 -5.36 2.86
N ILE A 69 12.71 -6.53 2.35
CA ILE A 69 13.66 -7.56 1.90
C ILE A 69 14.56 -7.02 0.78
N LEU A 70 13.98 -6.32 -0.20
CA LEU A 70 14.74 -5.72 -1.31
C LEU A 70 15.72 -4.65 -0.79
N LEU A 71 15.30 -3.79 0.13
CA LEU A 71 16.16 -2.78 0.75
C LEU A 71 17.35 -3.41 1.47
N VAL A 72 17.10 -4.44 2.30
CA VAL A 72 18.16 -5.15 3.02
C VAL A 72 19.12 -5.83 2.03
N LEU A 73 18.60 -6.41 0.95
CA LEU A 73 19.41 -7.07 -0.07
C LEU A 73 20.29 -6.07 -0.83
N VAL A 74 19.73 -4.93 -1.24
CA VAL A 74 20.47 -3.82 -1.90
C VAL A 74 21.53 -3.25 -0.96
N ALA A 75 21.21 -3.02 0.31
CA ALA A 75 22.17 -2.54 1.30
C ALA A 75 23.33 -3.54 1.50
N SER A 76 23.02 -4.84 1.50
CA SER A 76 24.02 -5.92 1.63
C SER A 76 24.97 -5.97 0.43
N ILE A 77 24.45 -5.79 -0.79
CA ILE A 77 25.27 -5.70 -2.02
C ILE A 77 26.22 -4.50 -1.97
N ASN A 78 25.80 -3.40 -1.33
CA ASN A 78 26.61 -2.20 -1.14
C ASN A 78 27.55 -2.25 0.08
N GLY A 79 27.75 -3.43 0.68
CA GLY A 79 28.73 -3.65 1.75
C GLY A 79 28.25 -3.30 3.16
N ILE A 80 26.97 -2.98 3.36
CA ILE A 80 26.39 -2.77 4.68
C ILE A 80 26.06 -4.14 5.30
N SER A 81 26.61 -4.44 6.48
CA SER A 81 26.35 -5.70 7.17
C SER A 81 24.88 -5.80 7.63
N ILE A 82 24.25 -6.94 7.32
CA ILE A 82 22.90 -7.32 7.79
C ILE A 82 22.81 -7.24 9.32
N GLY A 83 23.90 -7.50 10.05
CA GLY A 83 23.94 -7.43 11.52
C GLY A 83 23.59 -6.05 12.08
N VAL A 84 23.86 -4.97 11.33
CA VAL A 84 23.50 -3.61 11.73
C VAL A 84 21.97 -3.44 11.76
N TYR A 85 21.26 -4.03 10.79
CA TYR A 85 19.79 -4.02 10.74
C TYR A 85 19.15 -4.94 11.79
N LEU A 86 19.81 -6.05 12.15
CA LEU A 86 19.25 -7.02 13.10
C LEU A 86 19.46 -6.61 14.58
N ILE A 87 20.59 -6.01 14.92
CA ILE A 87 21.03 -5.86 16.32
C ILE A 87 20.89 -4.41 16.82
N GLY A 88 20.92 -3.41 15.93
CA GLY A 88 20.83 -1.97 16.27
C GLY A 88 19.42 -1.40 16.44
N GLY A 89 18.39 -2.24 16.65
CA GLY A 89 16.99 -1.80 16.67
C GLY A 89 16.32 -1.71 15.28
N GLY A 90 17.02 -2.13 14.22
CA GLY A 90 16.48 -2.15 12.86
C GLY A 90 15.29 -3.12 12.71
N ILE A 91 15.28 -4.28 13.38
CA ILE A 91 14.12 -5.18 13.40
C ILE A 91 12.87 -4.50 13.95
N LEU A 92 12.99 -3.73 15.05
CA LEU A 92 11.85 -3.04 15.64
C LEU A 92 11.33 -1.95 14.70
N THR A 93 12.27 -1.25 14.04
CA THR A 93 11.96 -0.23 13.05
C THR A 93 11.25 -0.81 11.83
N LEU A 94 11.71 -1.96 11.31
CA LEU A 94 11.07 -2.68 10.20
C LEU A 94 9.65 -3.15 10.59
N LEU A 95 9.48 -3.72 11.79
CA LEU A 95 8.15 -4.13 12.26
C LEU A 95 7.17 -2.95 12.37
N VAL A 96 7.63 -1.80 12.88
CA VAL A 96 6.83 -0.57 12.92
C VAL A 96 6.54 -0.06 11.51
N ALA A 97 7.53 -0.11 10.60
CA ALA A 97 7.35 0.28 9.21
C ALA A 97 6.27 -0.56 8.51
N LEU A 98 6.22 -1.87 8.74
CA LEU A 98 5.16 -2.74 8.20
C LEU A 98 3.76 -2.30 8.64
N ILE A 99 3.59 -1.87 9.90
CA ILE A 99 2.32 -1.33 10.39
C ILE A 99 1.97 -0.03 9.65
N VAL A 100 2.95 0.88 9.49
CA VAL A 100 2.76 2.14 8.76
C VAL A 100 2.38 1.88 7.30
N TYR A 101 3.05 0.94 6.62
CA TYR A 101 2.74 0.57 5.24
C TYR A 101 1.33 0.00 5.10
N GLY A 102 0.93 -0.87 6.03
CA GLY A 102 -0.44 -1.39 6.11
C GLY A 102 -1.46 -0.26 6.28
N ILE A 103 -1.22 0.66 7.20
CA ILE A 103 -2.13 1.80 7.45
C ILE A 103 -2.23 2.71 6.21
N LEU A 104 -1.12 3.10 5.59
CA LEU A 104 -1.13 3.96 4.41
C LEU A 104 -1.93 3.35 3.26
N THR A 105 -1.72 2.06 3.02
CA THR A 105 -2.43 1.33 1.97
C THR A 105 -3.92 1.20 2.30
N ALA A 106 -4.27 1.00 3.59
CA ALA A 106 -5.65 0.97 4.07
C ALA A 106 -6.35 2.35 3.98
N ILE A 107 -5.62 3.45 4.13
CA ILE A 107 -6.16 4.80 3.90
C ILE A 107 -6.43 5.01 2.41
N GLY A 108 -5.49 4.62 1.54
CA GLY A 108 -5.68 4.66 0.08
C GLY A 108 -6.90 3.83 -0.36
N ALA A 109 -7.05 2.65 0.22
CA ALA A 109 -8.22 1.78 0.06
C ALA A 109 -9.53 2.47 0.43
N ALA A 110 -9.60 3.10 1.60
CA ALA A 110 -10.79 3.81 2.05
C ALA A 110 -11.13 4.98 1.10
N ALA A 111 -10.11 5.71 0.64
CA ALA A 111 -10.27 6.80 -0.31
C ALA A 111 -10.86 6.32 -1.66
N ALA A 112 -10.41 5.16 -2.16
CA ALA A 112 -10.95 4.59 -3.40
C ALA A 112 -12.45 4.25 -3.30
N ILE A 113 -12.86 3.70 -2.16
CA ILE A 113 -14.26 3.31 -1.93
C ILE A 113 -15.14 4.56 -1.85
N TYR A 114 -14.69 5.58 -1.10
CA TYR A 114 -15.37 6.86 -1.02
C TYR A 114 -15.49 7.56 -2.38
N LEU A 115 -14.40 7.56 -3.17
CA LEU A 115 -14.39 8.10 -4.53
C LEU A 115 -15.39 7.38 -5.43
N LYS A 116 -15.48 6.04 -5.33
CA LYS A 116 -16.43 5.24 -6.10
C LYS A 116 -17.89 5.54 -5.74
N GLU A 117 -18.18 5.77 -4.46
CA GLU A 117 -19.52 6.18 -4.01
C GLU A 117 -19.90 7.56 -4.54
N ILE A 118 -18.97 8.52 -4.53
CA ILE A 118 -19.16 9.85 -5.10
C ILE A 118 -19.47 9.74 -6.60
N LEU A 119 -18.64 9.02 -7.36
CA LEU A 119 -18.81 8.85 -8.80
C LEU A 119 -20.18 8.22 -9.15
N LYS A 120 -20.60 7.19 -8.40
CA LYS A 120 -21.93 6.58 -8.57
C LYS A 120 -23.09 7.55 -8.30
N LYS A 121 -22.94 8.50 -7.37
CA LYS A 121 -23.96 9.54 -7.11
C LYS A 121 -24.03 10.54 -8.25
N TYR A 122 -22.87 10.95 -8.78
CA TYR A 122 -22.79 11.82 -9.96
C TYR A 122 -23.42 11.20 -11.21
N GLU A 123 -23.15 9.92 -11.49
CA GLU A 123 -23.73 9.20 -12.64
C GLU A 123 -25.27 9.09 -12.56
N LYS A 124 -25.82 9.05 -11.34
CA LYS A 124 -27.27 9.00 -11.12
C LYS A 124 -27.95 10.38 -11.17
N GLY A 125 -27.20 11.45 -11.45
CA GLY A 125 -27.75 12.80 -11.58
C GLY A 125 -28.12 13.48 -10.26
N ASP A 126 -27.64 12.96 -9.13
CA ASP A 126 -27.91 13.54 -7.82
C ASP A 126 -27.05 14.80 -7.64
N LYS A 127 -27.66 15.98 -7.53
CA LYS A 127 -26.96 17.29 -7.54
C LYS A 127 -26.45 17.74 -6.15
N ASN A 128 -26.67 16.95 -5.10
CA ASN A 128 -26.31 17.30 -3.71
C ASN A 128 -24.98 16.67 -3.23
N VAL A 129 -23.98 16.57 -4.11
CA VAL A 129 -22.73 15.83 -3.80
C VAL A 129 -21.65 16.71 -3.12
N LEU A 130 -21.89 18.01 -3.00
CA LEU A 130 -20.93 18.98 -2.45
C LEU A 130 -21.62 19.90 -1.43
N HIS A 131 -22.03 19.36 -0.29
CA HIS A 131 -22.35 20.14 0.90
C HIS A 131 -21.78 19.46 2.14
#